data_AF-A0AAZ3RLV9-F1
#
_entry.id   AF-A0AAZ3RLV9-F1
#
_cell.length_a   1.000
_cell.length_b   1.000
_cell.length_c   1.000
_cell.angle_alpha   90.00
_cell.angle_beta   90.00
_cell.angle_gamma   90.00
#
_symmetry.space_group_name_H-M   'P 1'
#
loop_
_entity.id
_entity.type
_entity.pdbx_description
1 polymer ?
#
loop_
_entity_poly.entity_id
_entity_poly.type
_entity_poly.pdbx_seq_one_letter_code
_entity_poly.pdbx_strand_id
1 'polypeptide(L)'
;MRSKELSVELRDRTVSRHRSGEVYQNISAALKVPNNSVASVILKWQKFGTTKTLHRAGHLAKLSNRGRRALVREVTKNPMVTLTEPQSSFVEMGEPSRRTTISATLHQSGLYGRVVRREPFLSKRHMTSRLEFAKRHIKDSQMRNKILWSDESKIELFGLNAKYHIWGKPGTIPTVKHGGGNVMLWVCFSAAGTGRKDERRKVQRDP
;
A
#
# COMPACT_ATOMS: atom_id res chain seq x y z
N MET A 1 -38.29 4.38 -12.64
CA MET A 1 -37.36 3.21 -12.56
C MET A 1 -36.78 2.99 -13.96
N ARG A 2 -35.44 2.99 -14.16
CA ARG A 2 -34.87 2.70 -15.49
C ARG A 2 -34.94 1.19 -15.75
N SER A 3 -35.35 0.80 -16.94
CA SER A 3 -35.37 -0.60 -17.37
C SER A 3 -33.95 -1.15 -17.52
N LYS A 4 -33.82 -2.46 -17.30
CA LYS A 4 -32.56 -3.20 -17.45
C LYS A 4 -32.04 -3.09 -18.89
N GLU A 5 -30.73 -2.97 -19.06
CA GLU A 5 -30.13 -2.91 -20.40
C GLU A 5 -30.41 -4.20 -21.19
N LEU A 6 -30.65 -4.06 -22.50
CA LEU A 6 -30.83 -5.21 -23.43
C LEU A 6 -29.61 -6.12 -23.41
N SER A 7 -29.81 -7.44 -23.55
CA SER A 7 -28.69 -8.37 -23.67
C SER A 7 -27.84 -8.08 -24.90
N VAL A 8 -26.58 -8.50 -24.90
CA VAL A 8 -25.66 -8.31 -26.04
C VAL A 8 -26.21 -9.07 -27.26
N GLU A 9 -26.65 -10.31 -27.05
CA GLU A 9 -27.24 -11.15 -28.10
C GLU A 9 -28.46 -10.51 -28.77
N LEU A 10 -29.36 -9.89 -27.99
CA LEU A 10 -30.52 -9.19 -28.54
C LEU A 10 -30.09 -8.01 -29.41
N ARG A 11 -29.07 -7.25 -28.98
CA ARG A 11 -28.54 -6.12 -29.75
C ARG A 11 -27.88 -6.56 -31.04
N ASP A 12 -27.12 -7.66 -31.00
CA ASP A 12 -26.49 -8.24 -32.19
C ASP A 12 -27.55 -8.71 -33.19
N ARG A 13 -28.59 -9.39 -32.71
CA ARG A 13 -29.70 -9.87 -33.54
C ARG A 13 -30.50 -8.72 -34.17
N THR A 14 -30.68 -7.61 -33.45
CA THR A 14 -31.25 -6.35 -33.99
C THR A 14 -30.41 -5.82 -35.15
N VAL A 15 -29.08 -5.78 -35.00
CA VAL A 15 -28.17 -5.31 -36.05
C VAL A 15 -28.16 -6.26 -37.25
N SER A 16 -28.18 -7.58 -37.03
CA SER A 16 -28.27 -8.57 -38.11
C SER A 16 -29.54 -8.42 -38.95
N ARG A 17 -30.71 -8.25 -38.30
CA ARG A 17 -31.98 -8.02 -39.00
C ARG A 17 -32.03 -6.68 -39.73
N HIS A 18 -31.39 -5.65 -39.18
CA HIS A 18 -31.27 -4.37 -39.86
C HIS A 18 -30.39 -4.48 -41.12
N ARG A 19 -29.29 -5.24 -41.06
CA ARG A 19 -28.42 -5.49 -42.22
C ARG A 19 -29.11 -6.30 -43.33
N SER A 20 -30.09 -7.14 -43.00
CA SER A 20 -30.93 -7.84 -43.98
C SER A 20 -32.05 -6.97 -44.56
N GLY A 21 -32.09 -5.66 -44.23
CA GLY A 21 -33.05 -4.72 -44.81
C GLY A 21 -34.42 -4.69 -44.12
N GLU A 22 -34.59 -5.32 -42.95
CA GLU A 22 -35.86 -5.26 -42.22
C GLU A 22 -36.12 -3.85 -41.67
N VAL A 23 -37.37 -3.40 -41.78
CA VAL A 23 -37.82 -2.12 -41.22
C VAL A 23 -37.94 -2.22 -39.69
N TYR A 24 -37.73 -1.10 -38.98
CA TYR A 24 -37.68 -1.09 -37.52
C TYR A 24 -38.90 -1.72 -36.83
N GLN A 25 -40.10 -1.53 -37.39
CA GLN A 25 -41.34 -2.11 -36.88
C GLN A 25 -41.31 -3.65 -36.88
N ASN A 26 -40.78 -4.26 -37.95
CA ASN A 26 -40.67 -5.71 -38.08
C ASN A 26 -39.65 -6.27 -37.09
N ILE A 27 -38.53 -5.58 -36.90
CA ILE A 27 -37.49 -5.94 -35.94
C ILE A 27 -38.03 -5.86 -34.50
N SER A 28 -38.74 -4.78 -34.19
CA SER A 28 -39.39 -4.54 -32.91
C SER A 28 -40.39 -5.66 -32.58
N ALA A 29 -41.27 -6.01 -33.53
CA ALA A 29 -42.24 -7.08 -33.36
C ALA A 29 -41.56 -8.45 -33.20
N ALA A 30 -40.57 -8.78 -34.03
CA ALA A 30 -39.89 -10.06 -34.01
C ALA A 30 -39.07 -10.31 -32.73
N LEU A 31 -38.42 -9.26 -32.20
CA LEU A 31 -37.56 -9.37 -31.01
C LEU A 31 -38.28 -8.98 -29.72
N LYS A 32 -39.54 -8.53 -29.79
CA LYS A 32 -40.32 -7.98 -28.66
C LYS A 32 -39.58 -6.86 -27.92
N VAL A 33 -38.91 -5.99 -28.68
CA VAL A 33 -38.13 -4.85 -28.17
C VAL A 33 -38.80 -3.55 -28.63
N PRO A 34 -38.97 -2.53 -27.78
CA PRO A 34 -39.58 -1.25 -28.20
C PRO A 34 -38.85 -0.61 -29.39
N ASN A 35 -39.61 0.00 -30.31
CA ASN A 35 -39.06 0.67 -31.49
C ASN A 35 -37.95 1.70 -31.17
N ASN A 36 -38.09 2.49 -30.11
CA ASN A 36 -37.07 3.46 -29.69
C ASN A 36 -35.75 2.78 -29.28
N SER A 37 -35.84 1.59 -28.69
CA SER A 37 -34.66 0.79 -28.34
C SER A 37 -34.01 0.19 -29.60
N VAL A 38 -34.80 -0.27 -30.58
CA VAL A 38 -34.28 -0.72 -31.89
C VAL A 38 -33.54 0.43 -32.59
N ALA A 39 -34.17 1.60 -32.68
CA ALA A 39 -33.58 2.79 -33.29
C ALA A 39 -32.28 3.22 -32.59
N SER A 40 -32.28 3.30 -31.26
CA SER A 40 -31.07 3.70 -30.51
C SER A 40 -29.91 2.70 -30.65
N VAL A 41 -30.19 1.39 -30.73
CA VAL A 41 -29.17 0.35 -31.00
C VAL A 41 -28.57 0.53 -32.39
N ILE A 42 -29.41 0.77 -33.40
CA ILE A 42 -28.97 0.93 -34.79
C ILE A 42 -28.18 2.23 -34.98
N LEU A 43 -28.66 3.36 -34.45
CA LEU A 43 -27.95 4.64 -34.50
C LEU A 43 -26.58 4.56 -33.82
N LYS A 44 -26.49 3.86 -32.69
CA LYS A 44 -25.23 3.63 -32.00
C LYS A 44 -24.29 2.74 -32.81
N TRP A 45 -24.81 1.65 -33.39
CA TRP A 45 -24.03 0.77 -34.24
C TRP A 45 -23.50 1.49 -35.49
N GLN A 46 -24.31 2.33 -36.13
CA GLN A 46 -23.88 3.16 -37.27
C GLN A 46 -22.78 4.16 -36.87
N LYS A 47 -22.87 4.76 -35.68
CA LYS A 47 -21.90 5.77 -35.21
C LYS A 47 -20.58 5.18 -34.71
N PHE A 48 -20.62 4.07 -33.98
CA PHE A 48 -19.45 3.52 -33.26
C PHE A 48 -19.04 2.12 -33.72
N GLY A 49 -19.75 1.51 -34.68
CA GLY A 49 -19.49 0.17 -35.18
C GLY A 49 -19.71 -0.95 -34.15
N THR A 50 -20.27 -0.66 -32.96
CA THR A 50 -20.32 -1.59 -31.83
C THR A 50 -21.72 -1.69 -31.20
N THR A 51 -22.10 -2.92 -30.83
CA THR A 51 -23.34 -3.25 -30.11
C THR A 51 -23.14 -3.27 -28.58
N LYS A 52 -21.90 -3.47 -28.12
CA LYS A 52 -21.53 -3.48 -26.68
C LYS A 52 -21.84 -2.15 -26.02
N THR A 53 -22.29 -2.17 -24.76
CA THR A 53 -22.52 -0.92 -23.99
C THR A 53 -21.18 -0.19 -23.85
N LEU A 54 -21.15 1.11 -24.20
CA LEU A 54 -19.95 1.91 -24.00
C LEU A 54 -19.83 2.26 -22.52
N HIS A 55 -18.61 2.27 -22.00
CA HIS A 55 -18.37 2.76 -20.65
C HIS A 55 -18.83 4.21 -20.56
N ARG A 56 -19.64 4.50 -19.53
CA ARG A 56 -20.06 5.87 -19.26
C ARG A 56 -18.86 6.64 -18.73
N ALA A 57 -18.72 7.90 -19.13
CA ALA A 57 -17.75 8.79 -18.52
C ALA A 57 -18.04 8.85 -17.02
N GLY A 58 -17.03 8.55 -16.22
CA GLY A 58 -17.10 8.65 -14.77
C GLY A 58 -17.09 10.11 -14.32
N HIS A 59 -17.25 10.31 -13.01
CA HIS A 59 -17.04 11.62 -12.41
C HIS A 59 -15.59 12.08 -12.62
N LEU A 60 -15.40 13.38 -12.90
CA LEU A 60 -14.07 13.97 -13.05
C LEU A 60 -13.25 13.80 -11.76
N ALA A 61 -11.96 13.51 -11.89
CA ALA A 61 -11.08 13.42 -10.74
C ALA A 61 -10.93 14.80 -10.08
N LYS A 62 -10.91 14.83 -8.74
CA LYS A 62 -10.71 16.06 -7.96
C LYS A 62 -9.30 16.63 -8.08
N LEU A 63 -8.35 15.80 -8.51
CA LEU A 63 -6.97 16.20 -8.77
C LEU A 63 -6.68 16.08 -10.26
N SER A 64 -5.99 17.09 -10.78
CA SER A 64 -5.46 17.15 -12.12
C SER A 64 -4.43 16.04 -12.33
N ASN A 65 -4.26 15.60 -13.59
CA ASN A 65 -3.21 14.63 -13.94
C ASN A 65 -1.81 15.16 -13.62
N ARG A 66 -1.60 16.48 -13.70
CA ARG A 66 -0.34 17.13 -13.29
C ARG A 66 -0.14 17.03 -11.79
N GLY A 67 -1.13 17.43 -11.01
CA GLY A 67 -1.11 17.37 -9.54
C GLY A 67 -0.87 15.97 -9.01
N ARG A 68 -1.57 14.96 -9.56
CA ARG A 68 -1.36 13.56 -9.21
C ARG A 68 0.08 13.10 -9.47
N ARG A 69 0.67 13.45 -10.61
CA ARG A 69 2.06 13.09 -10.93
C ARG A 69 3.06 13.80 -10.03
N ALA A 70 2.82 15.07 -9.69
CA ALA A 70 3.67 15.83 -8.78
C ALA A 70 3.69 15.18 -7.39
N LEU A 71 2.51 14.86 -6.84
CA LEU A 71 2.36 14.17 -5.56
C LEU A 71 3.10 12.83 -5.51
N VAL A 72 2.91 11.99 -6.52
CA VAL A 72 3.59 10.68 -6.56
C VAL A 72 5.11 10.85 -6.61
N ARG A 73 5.63 11.82 -7.37
CA ARG A 73 7.06 12.11 -7.44
C ARG A 73 7.62 12.60 -6.11
N GLU A 74 6.91 13.50 -5.44
CA GLU A 74 7.31 14.06 -4.15
C GLU A 74 7.39 12.96 -3.07
N VAL A 75 6.34 12.16 -2.95
CA VAL A 75 6.28 11.05 -1.99
C VAL A 75 7.30 9.95 -2.31
N THR A 76 7.60 9.71 -3.59
CA THR A 76 8.64 8.74 -3.97
C THR A 76 10.04 9.23 -3.63
N LYS A 77 10.31 10.53 -3.77
CA LYS A 77 11.59 11.15 -3.40
C LYS A 77 11.80 11.12 -1.89
N ASN A 78 10.76 11.50 -1.13
CA ASN A 78 10.78 11.58 0.32
C ASN A 78 9.62 10.74 0.90
N PRO A 79 9.82 9.44 1.15
CA PRO A 79 8.73 8.56 1.59
C PRO A 79 8.23 8.84 3.00
N MET A 80 8.95 9.63 3.81
CA MET A 80 8.55 10.03 5.17
C MET A 80 7.67 11.29 5.23
N VAL A 81 7.29 11.84 4.07
CA VAL A 81 6.49 13.06 3.99
C VAL A 81 5.15 12.89 4.70
N THR A 82 4.81 13.84 5.57
CA THR A 82 3.50 13.90 6.22
C THR A 82 2.50 14.52 5.24
N LEU A 83 1.26 14.02 5.18
CA LEU A 83 0.23 14.49 4.26
C LEU A 83 -0.07 16.01 4.34
N THR A 84 0.37 16.70 5.39
CA THR A 84 0.31 18.15 5.53
C THR A 84 1.19 18.89 4.55
N GLU A 85 2.39 18.39 4.24
CA GLU A 85 3.34 19.08 3.35
C GLU A 85 2.84 19.09 1.89
N PRO A 86 2.37 17.96 1.31
CA PRO A 86 1.77 17.97 -0.02
C PRO A 86 0.49 18.80 -0.05
N GLN A 87 -0.27 18.83 1.05
CA GLN A 87 -1.49 19.62 1.11
C GLN A 87 -1.18 21.12 0.96
N SER A 88 -0.11 21.61 1.58
CA SER A 88 0.34 22.99 1.42
C SER A 88 0.81 23.29 -0.01
N SER A 89 1.60 22.40 -0.62
CA SER A 89 2.07 22.60 -2.00
C SER A 89 0.92 22.62 -3.01
N PHE A 90 -0.14 21.84 -2.76
CA PHE A 90 -1.37 21.88 -3.56
C PHE A 90 -2.15 23.19 -3.44
N VAL A 91 -2.17 23.81 -2.26
CA VAL A 91 -2.79 25.13 -2.07
C VAL A 91 -2.04 26.19 -2.86
N GLU A 92 -0.70 26.18 -2.82
CA GLU A 92 0.15 27.11 -3.58
C GLU A 92 -0.04 26.96 -5.11
N MET A 93 -0.25 25.73 -5.59
CA MET A 93 -0.53 25.45 -6.99
C MET A 93 -1.97 25.80 -7.43
N GLY A 94 -2.79 26.36 -6.55
CA GLY A 94 -4.18 26.73 -6.86
C GLY A 94 -5.12 25.52 -6.96
N GLU A 95 -4.74 24.36 -6.41
CA GLU A 95 -5.55 23.14 -6.42
C GLU A 95 -5.76 22.63 -4.97
N PRO A 96 -6.56 23.32 -4.13
CA PRO A 96 -6.76 22.93 -2.74
C PRO A 96 -7.39 21.53 -2.67
N SER A 97 -6.63 20.57 -2.15
CA SER A 97 -7.08 19.18 -2.05
C SER A 97 -7.23 18.75 -0.59
N ARG A 98 -8.30 18.00 -0.31
CA ARG A 98 -8.51 17.40 1.02
C ARG A 98 -7.54 16.25 1.23
N ARG A 99 -7.10 16.02 2.47
CA ARG A 99 -6.23 14.88 2.85
C ARG A 99 -6.76 13.53 2.37
N THR A 100 -8.07 13.34 2.42
CA THR A 100 -8.73 12.11 1.91
C THR A 100 -8.52 11.92 0.41
N THR A 101 -8.52 13.00 -0.37
CA THR A 101 -8.26 12.97 -1.81
C THR A 101 -6.80 12.60 -2.08
N ILE A 102 -5.86 13.20 -1.34
CA ILE A 102 -4.42 12.91 -1.45
C ILE A 102 -4.13 11.44 -1.10
N SER A 103 -4.71 10.93 -0.01
CA SER A 103 -4.56 9.52 0.36
C SER A 103 -5.15 8.57 -0.68
N ALA A 104 -6.34 8.87 -1.21
CA ALA A 104 -6.98 8.06 -2.24
C ALA A 104 -6.14 8.01 -3.54
N THR A 105 -5.55 9.14 -3.96
CA THR A 105 -4.69 9.17 -5.16
C THR A 105 -3.36 8.46 -4.97
N LEU A 106 -2.79 8.49 -3.75
CA LEU A 106 -1.63 7.67 -3.39
C LEU A 106 -1.96 6.17 -3.44
N HIS A 107 -3.10 5.77 -2.88
CA HIS A 107 -3.57 4.38 -2.94
C HIS A 107 -3.83 3.90 -4.38
N GLN A 108 -4.42 4.74 -5.23
CA GLN A 108 -4.58 4.45 -6.67
C GLN A 108 -3.23 4.28 -7.38
N SER A 109 -2.16 4.85 -6.83
CA SER A 109 -0.79 4.71 -7.35
C SER A 109 0.00 3.60 -6.65
N GLY A 110 -0.64 2.81 -5.78
CA GLY A 110 -0.01 1.70 -5.05
C GLY A 110 0.86 2.11 -3.86
N LEU A 111 0.84 3.39 -3.46
CA LEU A 111 1.59 3.90 -2.32
C LEU A 111 0.70 3.90 -1.07
N TYR A 112 1.07 3.09 -0.08
CA TYR A 112 0.34 2.97 1.18
C TYR A 112 1.22 3.41 2.34
N GLY A 113 0.59 4.01 3.36
CA GLY A 113 1.23 4.29 4.63
C GLY A 113 1.58 2.97 5.35
N ARG A 114 2.84 2.80 5.72
CA ARG A 114 3.36 1.63 6.44
C ARG A 114 4.25 2.07 7.59
N VAL A 115 4.26 1.29 8.67
CA VAL A 115 5.19 1.48 9.77
C VAL A 115 6.55 0.93 9.36
N VAL A 116 7.60 1.73 9.56
CA VAL A 116 8.97 1.32 9.28
C VAL A 116 9.47 0.37 10.36
N ARG A 117 10.17 -0.69 9.96
CA ARG A 117 10.89 -1.57 10.88
C ARG A 117 12.23 -0.96 11.25
N ARG A 118 12.59 -1.07 12.52
CA ARG A 118 13.91 -0.70 13.01
C ARG A 118 14.83 -1.91 12.91
N GLU A 119 15.97 -1.72 12.27
CA GLU A 119 16.98 -2.78 12.13
C GLU A 119 18.34 -2.28 12.59
N PRO A 120 19.19 -3.18 13.12
CA PRO A 120 20.57 -2.85 13.38
C PRO A 120 21.27 -2.57 12.05
N PHE A 121 22.03 -1.49 11.98
CA PHE A 121 22.84 -1.19 10.80
C PHE A 121 23.96 -2.24 10.67
N LEU A 122 23.94 -3.02 9.58
CA LEU A 122 24.94 -4.05 9.31
C LEU A 122 25.88 -3.61 8.18
N SER A 123 27.17 -3.60 8.46
CA SER A 123 28.19 -3.45 7.42
C SER A 123 28.30 -4.76 6.62
N LYS A 124 28.86 -4.69 5.41
CA LYS A 124 29.14 -5.88 4.59
C LYS A 124 29.93 -6.94 5.36
N ARG A 125 30.92 -6.50 6.14
CA ARG A 125 31.71 -7.37 7.04
C ARG A 125 30.82 -8.09 8.06
N HIS A 126 29.93 -7.36 8.74
CA HIS A 126 29.00 -7.96 9.72
C HIS A 126 28.08 -9.00 9.06
N MET A 127 27.59 -8.72 7.86
CA MET A 127 26.74 -9.66 7.12
C MET A 127 27.47 -10.96 6.79
N THR A 128 28.69 -10.87 6.27
CA THR A 128 29.51 -12.06 5.94
C THR A 128 29.82 -12.88 7.19
N SER A 129 30.32 -12.24 8.25
CA SER A 129 30.65 -12.94 9.49
C SER A 129 29.43 -13.61 10.13
N ARG A 130 28.26 -12.94 10.13
CA ARG A 130 27.01 -13.53 10.64
C ARG A 130 26.56 -14.72 9.79
N LEU A 131 26.67 -14.63 8.46
CA LEU A 131 26.27 -15.70 7.56
C LEU A 131 27.17 -16.93 7.73
N GLU A 132 28.49 -16.73 7.82
CA GLU A 132 29.43 -17.83 8.07
C GLU A 132 29.19 -18.48 9.43
N PHE A 133 28.98 -17.68 10.47
CA PHE A 133 28.66 -18.18 11.80
C PHE A 133 27.38 -19.03 11.76
N ALA A 134 26.32 -18.55 11.10
CA ALA A 134 25.07 -19.29 10.97
C ALA A 134 25.26 -20.61 10.21
N LYS A 135 26.00 -20.60 9.09
CA LYS A 135 26.30 -21.82 8.31
C LYS A 135 27.07 -22.86 9.12
N ARG A 136 28.04 -22.43 9.93
CA ARG A 136 28.84 -23.33 10.78
C ARG A 136 27.99 -24.01 11.86
N HIS A 137 27.04 -23.29 12.46
CA HIS A 137 26.29 -23.77 13.63
C HIS A 137 24.85 -24.22 13.32
N ILE A 138 24.46 -24.35 12.05
CA ILE A 138 23.08 -24.73 11.67
C ILE A 138 22.73 -26.18 12.02
N LYS A 139 23.73 -27.08 12.03
CA LYS A 139 23.55 -28.53 12.27
C LYS A 139 23.72 -28.94 13.74
N ASP A 140 24.18 -28.05 14.61
CA ASP A 140 24.45 -28.33 16.03
C ASP A 140 23.19 -28.27 16.89
N SER A 141 22.20 -29.11 16.57
CA SER A 141 20.91 -29.13 17.28
C SER A 141 21.06 -29.57 18.75
N GLN A 142 21.89 -30.58 19.03
CA GLN A 142 22.06 -31.11 20.39
C GLN A 142 22.89 -30.20 21.32
N MET A 143 23.78 -29.36 20.76
CA MET A 143 24.57 -28.40 21.55
C MET A 143 23.69 -27.30 22.15
N ARG A 144 22.56 -26.97 21.53
CA ARG A 144 21.65 -25.90 21.99
C ARG A 144 21.15 -26.12 23.42
N ASN A 145 20.98 -27.37 23.83
CA ASN A 145 20.52 -27.72 25.17
C ASN A 145 21.58 -27.55 26.27
N LYS A 146 22.86 -27.41 25.88
CA LYS A 146 24.00 -27.23 26.79
C LYS A 146 24.49 -25.78 26.86
N ILE A 147 24.00 -24.90 25.99
CA ILE A 147 24.43 -23.50 25.91
C ILE A 147 23.62 -22.67 26.91
N LEU A 148 24.33 -21.94 27.78
CA LEU A 148 23.78 -20.84 28.55
C LEU A 148 23.93 -19.56 27.73
N TRP A 149 22.81 -18.93 27.40
CA TRP A 149 22.78 -17.64 26.72
C TRP A 149 22.73 -16.53 27.76
N SER A 150 23.56 -15.51 27.62
CA SER A 150 23.50 -14.28 28.42
C SER A 150 23.42 -13.09 27.47
N ASP A 151 22.54 -12.14 27.76
CA ASP A 151 22.48 -10.87 27.03
C ASP A 151 22.20 -9.71 27.99
N GLU A 152 22.58 -8.52 27.55
CA GLU A 152 22.35 -7.27 28.27
C GLU A 152 21.18 -6.54 27.61
N SER A 153 20.06 -6.43 28.33
CA SER A 153 18.86 -5.76 27.85
C SER A 153 18.76 -4.36 28.42
N LYS A 154 18.65 -3.37 27.54
CA LYS A 154 18.39 -1.97 27.90
C LYS A 154 16.90 -1.74 28.10
N ILE A 155 16.49 -1.33 29.29
CA ILE A 155 15.16 -0.82 29.58
C ILE A 155 15.24 0.71 29.57
N GLU A 156 14.59 1.32 28.59
CA GLU A 156 14.53 2.77 28.46
C GLU A 156 13.56 3.33 29.50
N LEU A 157 14.05 4.24 30.36
CA LEU A 157 13.21 4.94 31.34
C LEU A 157 12.45 6.10 30.69
N PHE A 158 13.10 6.75 29.73
CA PHE A 158 12.55 7.85 28.94
C PHE A 158 12.90 7.65 27.46
N GLY A 159 11.88 7.70 26.60
CA GLY A 159 12.03 7.49 25.17
C GLY A 159 10.69 7.19 24.52
N LEU A 160 10.19 8.12 23.71
CA LEU A 160 9.10 7.81 22.80
C LEU A 160 9.67 6.82 21.77
N ASN A 161 9.33 5.54 21.90
CA ASN A 161 9.46 4.55 20.84
C ASN A 161 8.48 4.89 19.70
N ALA A 162 8.66 6.07 19.11
CA ALA A 162 7.78 6.64 18.11
C ALA A 162 7.82 5.78 16.85
N LYS A 163 6.64 5.37 16.39
CA LYS A 163 6.48 4.64 15.14
C LYS A 163 6.67 5.63 14.00
N TYR A 164 7.63 5.35 13.12
CA TYR A 164 7.79 6.11 11.88
C TYR A 164 6.89 5.52 10.82
N HIS A 165 6.15 6.39 10.12
CA HIS A 165 5.35 6.02 8.97
C HIS A 165 6.05 6.44 7.69
N ILE A 166 6.05 5.55 6.70
CA ILE A 166 6.50 5.84 5.34
C ILE A 166 5.39 5.50 4.35
N TRP A 167 5.37 6.23 3.25
CA TRP A 167 4.58 5.92 2.08
C TRP A 167 5.42 5.11 1.10
N GLY A 168 5.06 3.84 0.89
CA GLY A 168 5.70 3.01 -0.13
C GLY A 168 6.08 1.60 0.32
N LYS A 169 7.19 1.10 -0.20
CA LYS A 169 7.70 -0.25 0.10
C LYS A 169 8.17 -0.33 1.56
N PRO A 170 8.08 -1.51 2.21
CA PRO A 170 8.63 -1.68 3.54
C PRO A 170 10.13 -1.35 3.52
N GLY A 171 10.48 -0.27 4.19
CA GLY A 171 11.85 0.16 4.41
C GLY A 171 12.28 -0.14 5.84
N THR A 172 13.57 0.03 6.10
CA THR A 172 14.18 -0.13 7.42
C THR A 172 14.97 1.11 7.79
N ILE A 173 14.82 1.55 9.04
CA ILE A 173 15.58 2.67 9.61
C ILE A 173 16.66 2.08 10.53
N PRO A 174 17.92 2.53 10.39
CA PRO A 174 18.98 2.12 11.30
C PRO A 174 18.72 2.68 12.70
N THR A 175 18.93 1.84 13.71
CA THR A 175 18.77 2.25 15.12
C THR A 175 20.11 2.73 15.68
N VAL A 176 20.16 3.95 16.21
CA VAL A 176 21.28 4.48 17.02
C VAL A 176 20.97 4.20 18.49
N LYS A 177 21.88 3.53 19.21
CA LYS A 177 21.60 2.95 20.55
C LYS A 177 21.87 3.86 21.75
N HIS A 178 22.46 5.05 21.56
CA HIS A 178 23.04 5.84 22.65
C HIS A 178 22.21 7.11 22.96
N GLY A 179 21.93 7.34 24.25
CA GLY A 179 21.17 8.50 24.78
C GLY A 179 19.95 8.12 25.64
N GLY A 180 19.54 9.01 26.56
CA GLY A 180 18.18 9.05 27.11
C GLY A 180 17.88 8.42 28.48
N GLY A 181 18.88 8.07 29.31
CA GLY A 181 18.64 7.49 30.64
C GLY A 181 18.04 6.07 30.59
N ASN A 182 18.76 5.08 31.10
CA ASN A 182 18.38 3.69 30.97
C ASN A 182 18.79 2.83 32.16
N VAL A 183 18.04 1.76 32.38
CA VAL A 183 18.45 0.67 33.27
C VAL A 183 18.93 -0.48 32.40
N MET A 184 20.14 -0.97 32.67
CA MET A 184 20.68 -2.15 32.01
C MET A 184 20.39 -3.37 32.89
N LEU A 185 19.71 -4.36 32.33
CA LEU A 185 19.41 -5.63 32.99
C LEU A 185 20.24 -6.74 32.35
N TRP A 186 20.95 -7.49 33.18
CA TRP A 186 21.65 -8.70 32.76
C TRP A 186 20.75 -9.91 32.99
N VAL A 187 20.50 -10.69 31.93
CA VAL A 187 19.68 -11.90 32.01
C VAL A 187 20.42 -13.05 31.36
N CYS A 188 20.26 -14.24 31.92
CA CYS A 188 20.71 -15.47 31.30
C CYS A 188 19.56 -16.48 31.20
N PHE A 189 19.60 -17.32 30.16
CA PHE A 189 18.64 -18.41 29.97
C PHE A 189 19.31 -19.61 29.29
N SER A 190 18.81 -20.80 29.61
CA SER A 190 19.21 -22.06 28.99
C SER A 190 17.98 -22.75 28.40
N ALA A 191 18.16 -23.89 27.74
CA ALA A 191 17.03 -24.70 27.28
C ALA A 191 16.10 -25.17 28.41
N ALA A 192 16.60 -25.23 29.66
CA ALA A 192 15.81 -25.59 30.84
C ALA A 192 15.03 -24.41 31.46
N GLY A 193 15.24 -23.18 30.98
CA GLY A 193 14.56 -21.97 31.47
C GLY A 193 15.50 -20.82 31.82
N THR A 194 14.92 -19.75 32.36
CA THR A 194 15.60 -18.51 32.77
C THR A 194 16.29 -18.66 34.12
N GLY A 195 17.53 -18.17 34.25
CA GLY A 195 18.27 -18.14 35.53
C GLY A 195 17.81 -17.04 36.49
N ARG A 196 18.37 -16.99 37.71
CA ARG A 196 18.12 -15.92 38.69
C ARG A 196 18.56 -14.56 38.13
N LYS A 197 17.74 -13.53 38.32
CA LYS A 197 18.01 -12.15 37.88
C LYS A 197 18.77 -11.40 38.97
N ASP A 198 19.95 -10.90 38.67
CA ASP A 198 20.69 -9.98 39.54
C ASP A 198 20.55 -8.56 39.00
N GLU A 199 19.82 -7.69 39.73
CA GLU A 199 19.77 -6.26 39.44
C GLU A 199 21.01 -5.56 39.99
N ARG A 200 21.81 -4.94 39.12
CA ARG A 200 22.83 -3.97 39.53
C ARG A 200 22.42 -2.57 39.10
N ARG A 201 22.01 -1.74 40.06
CA ARG A 201 21.85 -0.29 39.84
C ARG A 201 23.24 0.34 39.72
N LYS A 202 23.65 0.75 38.51
CA LYS A 202 24.74 1.73 38.39
C LYS A 202 24.14 3.12 38.57
N VAL A 203 24.39 3.71 39.75
CA VAL A 203 24.26 5.17 39.93
C VAL A 203 25.45 5.78 39.19
N GLN A 204 25.20 6.31 37.99
CA GLN A 204 26.15 7.20 37.34
C GLN A 204 26.17 8.48 38.21
N ARG A 205 27.25 8.72 38.95
CA ARG A 205 27.52 10.06 39.48
C ARG A 205 28.00 10.88 38.30
N ASP A 206 27.24 11.92 37.97
CA ASP A 206 27.65 12.90 36.96
C ASP A 206 28.86 13.71 37.49
N PRO A 207 29.78 14.17 36.62
CA PRO A 207 30.80 15.15 36.98
C PRO A 207 30.23 16.54 37.29
#